data_AF-A0A5N5ZK55-F1
#
_entry.id   AF-A0A5N5ZK55-F1
#
_cell.length_a   1.000
_cell.length_b   1.000
_cell.length_c   1.000
_cell.angle_alpha   90.00
_cell.angle_beta   90.00
_cell.angle_gamma   90.00
#
_symmetry.space_group_name_H-M   'P 1'
#
loop_
_entity.id
_entity.type
_entity.pdbx_description
1 polymer ?
#
loop_
_entity_poly.entity_id
_entity_poly.type
_entity_poly.pdbx_seq_one_letter_code
_entity_poly.pdbx_strand_id
1 'polypeptide(L)'
;MRNNLIIHSILIVLLLAISVAASSTYRLETQKRALKTDVIELSDIKYGMFNVDAWEEQFATIITKKLEELELSGTQRDEARVKIRTFLNESIDKFEIAYKAKNEKNADFLGLSLRNIGADYFQIFGELKNQVPVITEDILDFLESEENRDGIKNYILAQINSYTEGTFQKLDYTTYNNILSNYNAADGSECITIISDKLSHVKNQQSAYNIVLVVAFLSMLLLLLFLKETSNFRITIYIVAAIHLLALGVFLPMIDIDARIASMELQLMGEAISFTDQVLYYKSKSIMEVSQIMLSQGKTKVMLVGVLVLLFSVIFPVSKLISSVALIFKRSLQHNRFIKFMVFKSGKWSMADVMVVSIFMSYIGFTGIISGQLSQLENSIENLEILSTNKSELQNGFFFFMGFVILSIFISQRIQKLVKTPEIGEAVMKDTDKPQS
;
A
#
# COMPACT_ATOMS: atom_id res chain seq x y z
N MET A 1 48.73 -18.02 23.95
CA MET A 1 47.55 -18.92 23.85
C MET A 1 46.30 -18.37 24.57
N ARG A 2 46.38 -17.91 25.83
CA ARG A 2 45.21 -17.43 26.60
C ARG A 2 44.39 -16.32 25.93
N ASN A 3 45.05 -15.29 25.35
CA ASN A 3 44.33 -14.20 24.65
C ASN A 3 43.60 -14.68 23.39
N ASN A 4 44.14 -15.67 22.67
CA ASN A 4 43.46 -16.21 21.49
C ASN A 4 42.20 -16.99 21.88
N LEU A 5 42.24 -17.78 22.96
CA LEU A 5 41.07 -18.50 23.48
C LEU A 5 39.95 -17.54 23.89
N ILE A 6 40.27 -16.44 24.60
CA ILE A 6 39.28 -15.42 25.00
C ILE A 6 38.59 -14.81 23.76
N ILE A 7 39.36 -14.44 22.73
CA ILE A 7 38.81 -13.89 21.49
C ILE A 7 37.89 -14.89 20.79
N HIS A 8 38.25 -16.18 20.74
CA HIS A 8 37.40 -17.21 20.15
C HIS A 8 36.08 -17.35 20.92
N SER A 9 36.12 -17.37 22.26
CA SER A 9 34.92 -17.43 23.09
C SER A 9 34.00 -16.23 22.84
N ILE A 10 34.55 -15.00 22.77
CA ILE A 10 33.78 -13.78 22.47
C ILE A 10 33.11 -13.89 21.09
N LEU A 11 33.85 -14.32 20.06
CA LEU A 11 33.31 -14.47 18.71
C LEU A 11 32.19 -15.52 18.64
N ILE A 12 32.31 -16.62 19.39
CA ILE A 12 31.27 -17.66 19.47
C ILE A 12 30.01 -17.11 20.14
N VAL A 13 30.15 -16.38 21.27
CA VAL A 13 29.01 -15.76 21.97
C VAL A 13 28.30 -14.75 21.05
N LEU A 14 29.06 -13.91 20.34
CA LEU A 14 28.49 -12.98 19.36
C LEU A 14 27.78 -13.72 18.22
N LEU A 15 28.33 -14.82 17.72
CA LEU A 15 27.70 -15.61 16.67
C LEU A 15 26.39 -16.25 17.13
N LEU A 16 26.35 -16.77 18.36
CA LEU A 16 25.13 -17.33 18.95
C LEU A 16 24.06 -16.24 19.12
N ALA A 17 24.45 -15.07 19.62
CA ALA A 17 23.56 -13.92 19.73
C ALA A 17 22.98 -13.51 18.36
N ILE A 18 23.84 -13.45 17.32
CA ILE A 18 23.42 -13.19 15.94
C ILE A 18 22.42 -14.24 15.45
N SER A 19 22.70 -15.53 15.69
CA SER A 19 21.87 -16.62 15.19
C SER A 19 20.46 -16.59 15.80
N VAL A 20 20.38 -16.42 17.12
CA VAL A 20 19.11 -16.31 17.86
C VAL A 20 18.35 -15.06 17.43
N ALA A 21 19.02 -13.91 17.41
CA ALA A 21 18.37 -12.65 17.07
C ALA A 21 17.92 -12.62 15.60
N ALA A 22 18.68 -13.21 14.67
CA ALA A 22 18.31 -13.33 13.26
C ALA A 22 17.04 -14.16 13.08
N SER A 23 16.97 -15.33 13.75
CA SER A 23 15.77 -16.18 13.71
C SER A 23 14.55 -15.46 14.30
N SER A 24 14.72 -14.76 15.43
CA SER A 24 13.65 -13.98 16.05
C SER A 24 13.18 -12.84 15.15
N THR A 25 14.11 -12.08 14.56
CA THR A 25 13.79 -11.01 13.61
C THR A 25 13.02 -11.54 12.41
N TYR A 26 13.40 -12.68 11.84
CA TYR A 26 12.67 -13.28 10.71
C TYR A 26 11.24 -13.66 11.07
N ARG A 27 11.03 -14.30 12.23
CA ARG A 27 9.70 -14.68 12.71
C ARG A 27 8.83 -13.45 12.97
N LEU A 28 9.37 -12.45 13.68
CA LEU A 28 8.64 -11.22 14.01
C LEU A 28 8.34 -10.39 12.76
N GLU A 29 9.25 -10.31 11.79
CA GLU A 29 8.99 -9.64 10.51
C GLU A 29 7.85 -10.33 9.75
N THR A 30 7.81 -11.66 9.75
CA THR A 30 6.74 -12.43 9.09
C THR A 30 5.38 -12.14 9.74
N GLN A 31 5.32 -12.12 11.08
CA GLN A 31 4.11 -11.76 11.81
C GLN A 31 3.68 -10.31 11.53
N LYS A 32 4.63 -9.36 11.58
CA LYS A 32 4.39 -7.95 11.25
C LYS A 32 3.80 -7.79 9.85
N ARG A 33 4.33 -8.51 8.86
CA ARG A 33 3.84 -8.47 7.46
C ARG A 33 2.41 -8.99 7.35
N ALA A 34 2.06 -10.07 8.06
CA ALA A 34 0.71 -10.61 8.05
C ALA A 34 -0.30 -9.60 8.62
N LEU A 35 -0.03 -9.09 9.83
CA LEU A 35 -0.86 -8.05 10.46
C LEU A 35 -1.01 -6.80 9.58
N LYS A 36 0.10 -6.32 8.99
CA LYS A 36 0.07 -5.16 8.10
C LYS A 36 -0.75 -5.45 6.83
N THR A 37 -0.69 -6.67 6.29
CA THR A 37 -1.49 -7.07 5.12
C THR A 37 -2.98 -7.04 5.44
N ASP A 38 -3.38 -7.48 6.64
CA ASP A 38 -4.77 -7.43 7.06
C ASP A 38 -5.27 -5.98 7.19
N VAL A 39 -4.49 -5.08 7.81
CA VAL A 39 -4.85 -3.64 7.88
C VAL A 39 -4.95 -3.04 6.48
N ILE A 40 -4.02 -3.37 5.60
CA ILE A 40 -4.02 -2.90 4.21
C ILE A 40 -5.27 -3.34 3.47
N GLU A 41 -5.69 -4.60 3.66
CA GLU A 41 -6.88 -5.15 3.03
C GLU A 41 -8.13 -4.44 3.55
N LEU A 42 -8.25 -4.20 4.87
CA LEU A 42 -9.38 -3.49 5.45
C LEU A 42 -9.49 -2.03 4.98
N SER A 43 -8.36 -1.40 4.64
CA SER A 43 -8.30 -0.04 4.10
C SER A 43 -8.18 0.01 2.57
N ASP A 44 -8.37 -1.12 1.87
CA ASP A 44 -8.27 -1.18 0.41
C ASP A 44 -9.35 -0.30 -0.24
N ILE A 45 -8.95 0.49 -1.25
CA ILE A 45 -9.83 1.39 -1.99
C ILE A 45 -11.06 0.68 -2.58
N LYS A 46 -10.97 -0.64 -2.82
CA LYS A 46 -12.08 -1.46 -3.30
C LYS A 46 -13.25 -1.54 -2.32
N TYR A 47 -13.02 -1.35 -1.02
CA TYR A 47 -14.07 -1.35 0.00
C TYR A 47 -14.61 0.05 0.29
N GLY A 48 -13.89 1.11 -0.10
CA GLY A 48 -14.33 2.50 0.03
C GLY A 48 -14.65 3.14 -1.31
N MET A 49 -13.73 3.92 -1.88
CA MET A 49 -14.01 4.78 -3.04
C MET A 49 -14.50 4.02 -4.29
N PHE A 50 -14.10 2.75 -4.48
CA PHE A 50 -14.56 1.92 -5.60
C PHE A 50 -15.74 1.02 -5.26
N ASN A 51 -16.31 1.20 -4.06
CA ASN A 51 -17.42 0.41 -3.55
C ASN A 51 -18.72 1.21 -3.61
N VAL A 52 -19.70 0.69 -4.33
CA VAL A 52 -21.00 1.32 -4.48
C VAL A 52 -21.78 1.35 -3.17
N ASP A 53 -21.66 0.29 -2.36
CA ASP A 53 -22.33 0.22 -1.06
C ASP A 53 -21.82 1.33 -0.13
N ALA A 54 -20.52 1.63 -0.18
CA ALA A 54 -19.92 2.71 0.61
C ALA A 54 -20.42 4.10 0.17
N TRP A 55 -20.62 4.31 -1.14
CA TRP A 55 -21.23 5.54 -1.65
C TRP A 55 -22.71 5.64 -1.28
N GLU A 56 -23.47 4.54 -1.39
CA GLU A 56 -24.88 4.46 -0.98
C GLU A 56 -25.05 4.87 0.48
N GLU A 57 -24.20 4.37 1.38
CA GLU A 57 -24.20 4.75 2.79
C GLU A 57 -23.95 6.25 2.98
N GLN A 58 -22.91 6.81 2.34
CA GLN A 58 -22.59 8.25 2.43
C GLN A 58 -23.74 9.13 1.88
N PHE A 59 -24.31 8.76 0.74
CA PHE A 59 -25.47 9.46 0.18
C PHE A 59 -26.69 9.35 1.09
N ALA A 60 -26.96 8.17 1.66
CA ALA A 60 -28.07 7.95 2.57
C ALA A 60 -27.96 8.83 3.81
N THR A 61 -26.76 8.96 4.39
CA THR A 61 -26.50 9.86 5.51
C THR A 61 -26.76 11.32 5.13
N ILE A 62 -26.25 11.79 3.99
CA ILE A 62 -26.44 13.18 3.55
C ILE A 62 -27.91 13.49 3.25
N ILE A 63 -28.60 12.60 2.52
CA ILE A 63 -30.02 12.76 2.19
C ILE A 63 -30.86 12.80 3.46
N THR A 64 -30.58 11.90 4.41
CA THR A 64 -31.25 11.89 5.72
C THR A 64 -31.06 13.22 6.42
N LYS A 65 -29.81 13.69 6.54
CA LYS A 65 -29.51 14.97 7.18
C LYS A 65 -30.18 16.16 6.47
N LYS A 66 -30.15 16.21 5.13
CA LYS A 66 -30.74 17.32 4.37
C LYS A 66 -32.27 17.32 4.42
N LEU A 67 -32.91 16.16 4.53
CA LEU A 67 -34.35 16.05 4.73
C LEU A 67 -34.76 16.43 6.16
N GLU A 68 -33.94 16.11 7.15
CA GLU A 68 -34.12 16.58 8.53
C GLU A 68 -33.94 18.11 8.63
N GLU A 69 -32.94 18.68 7.94
CA GLU A 69 -32.73 20.13 7.85
C GLU A 69 -33.82 20.88 7.06
N LEU A 70 -34.62 20.16 6.28
CA LEU A 70 -35.71 20.70 5.44
C LEU A 70 -36.94 21.15 6.24
N GLU A 71 -36.84 21.27 7.56
CA GLU A 71 -37.86 21.91 8.40
C GLU A 71 -38.01 23.38 7.99
N LEU A 72 -39.04 23.64 7.18
CA LEU A 72 -39.44 24.96 6.71
C LEU A 72 -39.93 25.80 7.89
N SER A 73 -39.01 26.30 8.72
CA SER A 73 -39.33 27.16 9.86
C SER A 73 -39.24 28.64 9.47
N GLY A 74 -40.27 29.41 9.85
CA GLY A 74 -40.32 30.87 9.70
C GLY A 74 -40.08 31.35 8.27
N THR A 75 -38.98 32.08 8.06
CA THR A 75 -38.67 32.77 6.79
C THR A 75 -38.45 31.82 5.61
N GLN A 76 -38.03 30.58 5.84
CA GLN A 76 -37.84 29.61 4.76
C GLN A 76 -39.17 29.08 4.20
N ARG A 77 -40.19 28.92 5.06
CA ARG A 77 -41.56 28.59 4.63
C ARG A 77 -42.14 29.70 3.77
N ASP A 78 -41.90 30.95 4.15
CA ASP A 78 -42.39 32.12 3.40
C ASP A 78 -41.76 32.21 2.00
N GLU A 79 -40.46 31.94 1.89
CA GLU A 79 -39.77 31.89 0.58
C GLU A 79 -40.25 30.71 -0.28
N ALA A 80 -40.39 29.52 0.31
CA ALA A 80 -40.90 28.33 -0.37
C ALA A 80 -42.33 28.56 -0.86
N ARG A 81 -43.18 29.19 -0.03
CA ARG A 81 -44.55 29.58 -0.39
C ARG A 81 -44.58 30.45 -1.64
N VAL A 82 -43.72 31.48 -1.71
CA VAL A 82 -43.65 32.36 -2.89
C VAL A 82 -43.21 31.59 -4.14
N LYS A 83 -42.17 30.75 -4.04
CA LYS A 83 -41.67 29.95 -5.17
C LYS A 83 -42.70 28.93 -5.66
N ILE A 84 -43.31 28.16 -4.77
CA ILE A 84 -44.33 27.15 -5.10
C ILE A 84 -45.55 27.82 -5.72
N ARG A 85 -46.05 28.90 -5.10
CA ARG A 85 -47.19 29.66 -5.63
C ARG A 85 -46.92 30.21 -7.02
N THR A 86 -45.72 30.74 -7.26
CA THR A 86 -45.32 31.29 -8.57
C THR A 86 -45.26 30.17 -9.60
N PHE A 87 -44.59 29.06 -9.28
CA PHE A 87 -44.48 27.89 -10.14
C PHE A 87 -45.84 27.29 -10.51
N LEU A 88 -46.76 27.15 -9.53
CA LEU A 88 -48.10 26.62 -9.77
C LEU A 88 -48.90 27.56 -10.69
N ASN A 89 -48.86 28.88 -10.46
CA ASN A 89 -49.54 29.84 -11.34
C ASN A 89 -48.98 29.79 -12.77
N GLU A 90 -47.65 29.81 -12.92
CA GLU A 90 -47.01 29.72 -14.24
C GLU A 90 -47.28 28.41 -14.95
N SER A 91 -47.33 27.29 -14.22
CA SER A 91 -47.62 25.97 -14.78
C SER A 91 -49.06 25.90 -15.27
N ILE A 92 -50.00 26.45 -14.51
CA ILE A 92 -51.40 26.57 -14.93
C ILE A 92 -51.51 27.49 -16.14
N ASP A 93 -50.80 28.63 -16.18
CA ASP A 93 -50.76 29.54 -17.33
C ASP A 93 -50.23 28.86 -18.59
N LYS A 94 -49.08 28.16 -18.48
CA LYS A 94 -48.48 27.42 -19.61
C LYS A 94 -49.43 26.34 -20.11
N PHE A 95 -50.09 25.63 -19.21
CA PHE A 95 -51.05 24.60 -19.56
C PHE A 95 -52.32 25.17 -20.20
N GLU A 96 -52.84 26.27 -19.68
CA GLU A 96 -53.99 27.01 -20.23
C GLU A 96 -53.68 27.51 -21.66
N ILE A 97 -52.50 28.10 -21.87
CA ILE A 97 -52.04 28.58 -23.19
C ILE A 97 -51.87 27.42 -24.17
N ALA A 98 -51.21 26.34 -23.76
CA ALA A 98 -51.00 25.16 -24.61
C ALA A 98 -52.35 24.51 -25.01
N TYR A 99 -53.31 24.48 -24.10
CA TYR A 99 -54.66 23.98 -24.36
C TYR A 99 -55.45 24.89 -25.31
N LYS A 100 -55.41 26.22 -25.11
CA LYS A 100 -55.99 27.22 -26.03
C LYS A 100 -55.47 27.03 -27.46
N ALA A 101 -54.15 26.99 -27.61
CA ALA A 101 -53.50 26.86 -28.91
C ALA A 101 -53.84 25.53 -29.63
N LYS A 102 -54.05 24.45 -28.88
CA LYS A 102 -54.45 23.15 -29.43
C LYS A 102 -55.91 23.11 -29.86
N ASN A 103 -56.80 23.79 -29.12
CA ASN A 103 -58.23 23.85 -29.44
C ASN A 103 -58.56 24.84 -30.56
N GLU A 104 -57.83 25.96 -30.68
CA GLU A 104 -57.97 26.88 -31.83
C GLU A 104 -57.62 26.20 -33.16
N LYS A 105 -56.63 25.30 -33.19
CA LYS A 105 -56.24 24.55 -34.39
C LYS A 105 -57.25 23.49 -34.84
N ASN A 106 -58.10 22.99 -33.94
CA ASN A 106 -59.12 21.97 -34.23
C ASN A 106 -60.50 22.55 -34.53
N ALA A 107 -60.66 23.88 -34.52
CA ALA A 107 -61.92 24.56 -34.79
C ALA A 107 -62.38 24.50 -36.26
N ASP A 108 -61.54 24.04 -37.19
CA ASP A 108 -61.74 24.19 -38.63
C ASP A 108 -62.14 22.90 -39.39
N PHE A 109 -62.28 21.75 -38.71
CA PHE A 109 -62.46 20.47 -39.42
C PHE A 109 -63.93 20.04 -39.62
N LEU A 110 -64.86 20.36 -38.71
CA LEU A 110 -66.28 20.00 -38.83
C LEU A 110 -67.12 21.01 -38.03
N GLY A 111 -67.95 21.80 -38.70
CA GLY A 111 -68.68 22.98 -38.18
C GLY A 111 -69.73 22.77 -37.07
N LEU A 112 -69.38 22.08 -36.00
CA LEU A 112 -70.09 22.08 -34.73
C LEU A 112 -69.29 22.91 -33.72
N SER A 113 -69.85 24.05 -33.33
CA SER A 113 -69.22 25.02 -32.43
C SER A 113 -68.97 24.41 -31.03
N LEU A 114 -67.70 24.09 -30.75
CA LEU A 114 -67.14 23.82 -29.41
C LEU A 114 -67.02 25.09 -28.54
N ARG A 115 -67.64 26.21 -28.94
CA ARG A 115 -67.49 27.52 -28.30
C ARG A 115 -67.99 27.56 -26.85
N ASN A 116 -68.95 26.71 -26.48
CA ASN A 116 -69.42 26.58 -25.10
C ASN A 116 -68.53 25.68 -24.23
N ILE A 117 -67.73 24.78 -24.83
CA ILE A 117 -66.87 23.87 -24.08
C ILE A 117 -65.62 24.61 -23.59
N GLY A 118 -65.08 25.55 -24.37
CA GLY A 118 -63.91 26.35 -23.96
C GLY A 118 -64.16 27.24 -22.73
N ALA A 119 -65.33 27.87 -22.62
CA ALA A 119 -65.66 28.79 -21.52
C ALA A 119 -65.67 28.08 -20.16
N ASP A 120 -66.27 26.89 -20.09
CA ASP A 120 -66.30 26.06 -18.88
C ASP A 120 -64.88 25.65 -18.45
N TYR A 121 -64.00 25.27 -19.40
CA TYR A 121 -62.60 24.95 -19.10
C TYR A 121 -61.77 26.19 -18.69
N PHE A 122 -62.02 27.38 -19.25
CA PHE A 122 -61.35 28.60 -18.80
C PHE A 122 -61.77 29.01 -17.40
N GLN A 123 -63.04 28.81 -17.06
CA GLN A 123 -63.52 29.00 -15.70
C GLN A 123 -62.84 28.00 -14.75
N ILE A 124 -62.67 26.73 -15.15
CA ILE A 124 -61.93 25.73 -14.38
C ILE A 124 -60.47 26.15 -14.14
N PHE A 125 -59.75 26.71 -15.12
CA PHE A 125 -58.38 27.20 -14.90
C PHE A 125 -58.33 28.41 -13.96
N GLY A 126 -59.32 29.31 -14.02
CA GLY A 126 -59.48 30.41 -13.07
C GLY A 126 -59.78 29.92 -11.65
N GLU A 127 -60.66 28.94 -11.50
CA GLU A 127 -60.97 28.28 -10.22
C GLU A 127 -59.76 27.52 -9.66
N LEU A 128 -58.98 26.86 -10.52
CA LEU A 128 -57.73 26.19 -10.15
C LEU A 128 -56.68 27.19 -9.64
N LYS A 129 -56.54 28.36 -10.29
CA LYS A 129 -55.67 29.45 -9.82
C LYS A 129 -56.11 29.99 -8.45
N ASN A 130 -57.42 30.07 -8.20
CA ASN A 130 -57.94 30.49 -6.90
C ASN A 130 -57.62 29.48 -5.78
N GLN A 131 -57.45 28.19 -6.12
CA GLN A 131 -57.07 27.13 -5.19
C GLN A 131 -55.55 27.09 -4.93
N VAL A 132 -54.72 27.73 -5.79
CA VAL A 132 -53.25 27.71 -5.66
C VAL A 132 -52.75 28.07 -4.25
N PRO A 133 -53.27 29.08 -3.53
CA PRO A 133 -52.83 29.38 -2.18
C PRO A 133 -53.06 28.22 -1.20
N VAL A 134 -54.22 27.56 -1.27
CA VAL A 134 -54.56 26.41 -0.42
C VAL A 134 -53.67 25.22 -0.76
N ILE A 135 -53.55 24.89 -2.06
CA ILE A 135 -52.66 23.84 -2.55
C ILE A 135 -51.20 24.11 -2.15
N THR A 136 -50.78 25.37 -2.14
CA THR A 136 -49.44 25.76 -1.70
C THR A 136 -49.25 25.48 -0.21
N GLU A 137 -50.20 25.83 0.66
CA GLU A 137 -50.12 25.47 2.08
C GLU A 137 -50.16 23.95 2.28
N ASP A 138 -51.02 23.22 1.57
CA ASP A 138 -51.08 21.76 1.66
C ASP A 138 -49.75 21.09 1.24
N ILE A 139 -49.08 21.62 0.21
CA ILE A 139 -47.74 21.15 -0.19
C ILE A 139 -46.70 21.48 0.89
N LEU A 140 -46.76 22.67 1.48
CA LEU A 140 -45.84 23.06 2.55
C LEU A 140 -46.03 22.19 3.79
N ASP A 141 -47.28 21.92 4.18
CA ASP A 141 -47.64 21.06 5.30
C ASP A 141 -47.23 19.61 5.06
N PHE A 142 -47.41 19.12 3.81
CA PHE A 142 -46.90 17.82 3.39
C PHE A 142 -45.38 17.75 3.56
N LEU A 143 -44.64 18.78 3.14
CA LEU A 143 -43.17 18.82 3.26
C LEU A 143 -42.68 18.99 4.72
N GLU A 144 -43.47 19.59 5.61
CA GLU A 144 -43.10 19.74 7.03
C GLU A 144 -43.35 18.48 7.86
N SER A 145 -44.37 17.70 7.52
CA SER A 145 -44.69 16.49 8.27
C SER A 145 -43.56 15.45 8.24
N GLU A 146 -43.18 14.96 9.42
CA GLU A 146 -42.09 13.99 9.60
C GLU A 146 -42.34 12.69 8.80
N GLU A 147 -43.57 12.17 8.84
CA GLU A 147 -43.96 10.95 8.11
C GLU A 147 -43.77 11.08 6.58
N ASN A 148 -44.13 12.22 5.98
CA ASN A 148 -43.95 12.42 4.54
C ASN A 148 -42.48 12.67 4.19
N ARG A 149 -41.70 13.34 5.05
CA ARG A 149 -40.25 13.47 4.88
C ARG A 149 -39.56 12.11 4.92
N ASP A 150 -39.96 11.22 5.83
CA ASP A 150 -39.51 9.83 5.86
C ASP A 150 -39.97 9.04 4.62
N GLY A 151 -41.18 9.29 4.13
CA GLY A 151 -41.67 8.74 2.87
C GLY A 151 -40.79 9.14 1.67
N ILE A 152 -40.42 10.42 1.57
CA ILE A 152 -39.52 10.95 0.53
C ILE A 152 -38.13 10.32 0.68
N LYS A 153 -37.60 10.26 1.91
CA LYS A 153 -36.31 9.61 2.21
C LYS A 153 -36.29 8.18 1.70
N ASN A 154 -37.28 7.38 2.09
CA ASN A 154 -37.36 5.96 1.70
C ASN A 154 -37.50 5.79 0.18
N TYR A 155 -38.26 6.68 -0.48
CA TYR A 155 -38.37 6.66 -1.95
C TYR A 155 -37.03 6.95 -2.63
N ILE A 156 -36.30 7.97 -2.17
CA ILE A 156 -34.98 8.32 -2.75
C ILE A 156 -33.99 7.18 -2.54
N LEU A 157 -33.91 6.61 -1.33
CA LEU A 157 -33.05 5.47 -1.04
C LEU A 157 -33.40 4.25 -1.91
N ALA A 158 -34.69 3.93 -2.04
CA ALA A 158 -35.14 2.84 -2.90
C ALA A 158 -34.77 3.06 -4.38
N GLN A 159 -34.82 4.30 -4.87
CA GLN A 159 -34.38 4.63 -6.22
C GLN A 159 -32.87 4.43 -6.38
N ILE A 160 -32.06 4.94 -5.45
CA ILE A 160 -30.60 4.74 -5.45
C ILE A 160 -30.29 3.24 -5.53
N ASN A 161 -30.91 2.44 -4.65
CA ASN A 161 -30.68 0.99 -4.59
C ASN A 161 -31.10 0.29 -5.89
N SER A 162 -32.20 0.72 -6.50
CA SER A 162 -32.63 0.16 -7.79
C SER A 162 -31.65 0.45 -8.93
N TYR A 163 -30.99 1.61 -8.91
CA TYR A 163 -29.96 1.96 -9.89
C TYR A 163 -28.65 1.22 -9.65
N THR A 164 -28.29 0.94 -8.38
CA THR A 164 -27.04 0.27 -8.03
C THR A 164 -27.09 -1.24 -8.31
N GLU A 165 -28.21 -1.93 -8.00
CA GLU A 165 -28.33 -3.39 -8.12
C GLU A 165 -28.15 -3.95 -9.53
N GLY A 166 -28.47 -3.18 -10.58
CA GLY A 166 -28.36 -3.62 -11.98
C GLY A 166 -27.12 -3.12 -12.73
N THR A 167 -26.42 -2.11 -12.20
CA THR A 167 -25.37 -1.38 -12.94
C THR A 167 -23.97 -1.78 -12.52
N PHE A 168 -23.79 -2.17 -11.25
CA PHE A 168 -22.49 -2.47 -10.67
C PHE A 168 -22.40 -3.92 -10.22
N GLN A 169 -21.20 -4.51 -10.37
CA GLN A 169 -20.94 -5.83 -9.79
C GLN A 169 -20.87 -5.70 -8.27
N LYS A 170 -21.67 -6.52 -7.56
CA LYS A 170 -21.57 -6.61 -6.09
C LYS A 170 -20.17 -7.06 -5.70
N LEU A 171 -19.56 -6.32 -4.76
CA LEU A 171 -18.24 -6.62 -4.25
C LEU A 171 -18.27 -7.90 -3.39
N ASP A 172 -17.24 -8.73 -3.51
CA ASP A 172 -17.06 -9.88 -2.64
C ASP A 172 -16.35 -9.47 -1.34
N TYR A 173 -17.10 -9.45 -0.24
CA TYR A 173 -16.58 -9.15 1.10
C TYR A 173 -16.04 -10.36 1.86
N THR A 174 -15.91 -11.53 1.22
CA THR A 174 -15.45 -12.76 1.90
C THR A 174 -14.11 -12.55 2.61
N THR A 175 -13.14 -11.91 1.96
CA THR A 175 -11.82 -11.64 2.57
C THR A 175 -11.93 -10.66 3.74
N TYR A 176 -12.66 -9.57 3.55
CA TYR A 176 -12.93 -8.57 4.58
C TYR A 176 -13.56 -9.19 5.83
N ASN A 177 -14.66 -9.94 5.65
CA ASN A 177 -15.40 -10.57 6.74
C ASN A 177 -14.58 -11.67 7.45
N ASN A 178 -13.76 -12.41 6.71
CA ASN A 178 -12.85 -13.39 7.31
C ASN A 178 -11.82 -12.70 8.23
N ILE A 179 -11.32 -11.52 7.85
CA ILE A 179 -10.42 -10.74 8.71
C ILE A 179 -11.17 -10.30 9.97
N LEU A 180 -12.35 -9.68 9.85
CA LEU A 180 -13.15 -9.25 11.01
C LEU A 180 -13.41 -10.42 11.98
N SER A 181 -13.79 -11.58 11.45
CA SER A 181 -14.02 -12.79 12.25
C SER A 181 -12.75 -13.30 12.93
N ASN A 182 -11.60 -13.32 12.25
CA ASN A 182 -10.32 -13.75 12.83
C ASN A 182 -9.90 -12.89 14.03
N TYR A 183 -10.28 -11.60 14.05
CA TYR A 183 -9.98 -10.67 15.12
C TYR A 183 -11.13 -10.45 16.12
N ASN A 184 -12.30 -11.07 15.89
CA ASN A 184 -13.54 -10.86 16.65
C ASN A 184 -13.95 -9.38 16.75
N ALA A 185 -13.83 -8.64 15.64
CA ALA A 185 -14.22 -7.23 15.57
C ALA A 185 -15.64 -7.06 15.02
N ALA A 186 -16.37 -6.05 15.52
CA ALA A 186 -17.71 -5.72 15.05
C ALA A 186 -17.68 -4.98 13.70
N ASP A 187 -16.69 -4.12 13.49
CA ASP A 187 -16.51 -3.35 12.25
C ASP A 187 -15.03 -3.21 11.86
N GLY A 188 -14.80 -2.62 10.69
CA GLY A 188 -13.45 -2.42 10.14
C GLY A 188 -12.58 -1.50 10.98
N SER A 189 -13.15 -0.45 11.58
CA SER A 189 -12.43 0.54 12.40
C SER A 189 -11.95 -0.08 13.71
N GLU A 190 -12.80 -0.85 14.38
CA GLU A 190 -12.45 -1.64 15.55
C GLU A 190 -11.37 -2.68 15.20
N CYS A 191 -11.53 -3.39 14.08
CA CYS A 191 -10.57 -4.39 13.63
C CYS A 191 -9.18 -3.78 13.37
N ILE A 192 -9.12 -2.63 12.68
CA ILE A 192 -7.88 -1.89 12.43
C ILE A 192 -7.23 -1.48 13.75
N THR A 193 -8.00 -1.05 14.74
CA THR A 193 -7.50 -0.66 16.06
C THR A 193 -6.87 -1.86 16.79
N ILE A 194 -7.56 -3.01 16.83
CA ILE A 194 -7.06 -4.26 17.43
C ILE A 194 -5.75 -4.71 16.75
N ILE A 195 -5.70 -4.68 15.41
CA ILE A 195 -4.51 -5.11 14.66
C ILE A 195 -3.35 -4.12 14.88
N SER A 196 -3.64 -2.82 14.94
CA SER A 196 -2.64 -1.77 15.16
C SER A 196 -1.96 -1.89 16.53
N ASP A 197 -2.73 -2.24 17.56
CA ASP A 197 -2.18 -2.52 18.89
C ASP A 197 -1.22 -3.73 18.87
N LYS A 198 -1.64 -4.84 18.26
CA LYS A 198 -0.79 -6.03 18.05
C LYS A 198 0.47 -5.70 17.25
N LEU A 199 0.35 -4.87 16.21
CA LEU A 199 1.47 -4.43 15.37
C LEU A 199 2.49 -3.63 16.18
N SER A 200 2.04 -2.78 17.10
CA SER A 200 2.90 -1.99 17.99
C SER A 200 3.74 -2.90 18.91
N HIS A 201 3.13 -3.93 19.48
CA HIS A 201 3.81 -4.93 20.31
C HIS A 201 4.87 -5.70 19.53
N VAL A 202 4.53 -6.18 18.33
CA VAL A 202 5.47 -6.90 17.45
C VAL A 202 6.62 -5.99 17.02
N LYS A 203 6.34 -4.73 16.67
CA LYS A 203 7.36 -3.74 16.28
C LYS A 203 8.35 -3.48 17.41
N ASN A 204 7.87 -3.34 18.63
CA ASN A 204 8.71 -3.11 19.81
C ASN A 204 9.62 -4.31 20.09
N GLN A 205 9.08 -5.53 20.07
CA GLN A 205 9.87 -6.76 20.23
C GLN A 205 10.91 -6.90 19.11
N GLN A 206 10.51 -6.64 17.87
CA GLN A 206 11.40 -6.71 16.72
C GLN A 206 12.55 -5.70 16.82
N SER A 207 12.25 -4.46 17.23
CA SER A 207 13.24 -3.40 17.39
C SER A 207 14.34 -3.82 18.37
N ALA A 208 13.98 -4.45 19.50
CA ALA A 208 14.95 -4.94 20.47
C ALA A 208 15.90 -5.99 19.86
N TYR A 209 15.39 -6.98 19.13
CA TYR A 209 16.23 -7.98 18.45
C TYR A 209 17.09 -7.38 17.33
N ASN A 210 16.55 -6.41 16.58
CA ASN A 210 17.30 -5.70 15.55
C ASN A 210 18.47 -4.90 16.14
N ILE A 211 18.28 -4.25 17.29
CA ILE A 211 19.36 -3.56 18.01
C ILE A 211 20.44 -4.55 18.43
N VAL A 212 20.06 -5.70 19.01
CA VAL A 212 21.02 -6.76 19.39
C VAL A 212 21.82 -7.24 18.16
N LEU A 213 21.15 -7.47 17.02
CA LEU A 213 21.82 -7.83 15.77
C LEU A 213 22.83 -6.77 15.32
N VAL A 214 22.41 -5.51 15.25
CA VAL A 214 23.26 -4.41 14.79
C VAL A 214 24.48 -4.27 15.70
N VAL A 215 24.29 -4.27 17.01
CA VAL A 215 25.38 -4.18 17.98
C VAL A 215 26.34 -5.37 17.86
N ALA A 216 25.82 -6.59 17.72
CA ALA A 216 26.65 -7.78 17.57
C ALA A 216 27.46 -7.77 16.26
N PHE A 217 26.85 -7.36 15.13
CA PHE A 217 27.54 -7.24 13.85
C PHE A 217 28.58 -6.13 13.83
N LEU A 218 28.27 -4.96 14.40
CA LEU A 218 29.24 -3.86 14.53
C LEU A 218 30.41 -4.27 15.44
N SER A 219 30.14 -5.00 16.52
CA SER A 219 31.18 -5.55 17.39
C SER A 219 32.07 -6.55 16.64
N MET A 220 31.49 -7.45 15.84
CA MET A 220 32.25 -8.36 14.98
C MET A 220 33.08 -7.61 13.94
N LEU A 221 32.52 -6.60 13.29
CA LEU A 221 33.21 -5.78 12.30
C LEU A 221 34.40 -5.04 12.95
N LEU A 222 34.20 -4.49 14.15
CA LEU A 222 35.25 -3.82 14.90
C LEU A 222 36.38 -4.80 15.26
N LEU A 223 36.06 -5.97 15.80
CA LEU A 223 37.04 -7.02 16.06
C LEU A 223 37.80 -7.44 14.79
N LEU A 224 37.10 -7.54 13.65
CA LEU A 224 37.69 -7.87 12.35
C LEU A 224 38.67 -6.79 11.87
N LEU A 225 38.47 -5.52 12.22
CA LEU A 225 39.35 -4.41 11.84
C LEU A 225 40.60 -4.32 12.75
N PHE A 226 40.43 -4.42 14.06
CA PHE A 226 41.52 -4.21 15.02
C PHE A 226 42.43 -5.42 15.22
N LEU A 227 41.92 -6.65 15.04
CA LEU A 227 42.73 -7.85 15.21
C LEU A 227 43.67 -8.08 14.01
N LYS A 228 44.99 -8.06 14.24
CA LYS A 228 46.01 -8.32 13.20
C LYS A 228 46.15 -9.81 12.88
N GLU A 229 46.04 -10.66 13.90
CA GLU A 229 46.17 -12.13 13.82
C GLU A 229 44.93 -12.79 13.19
N THR A 230 45.10 -13.44 12.05
CA THR A 230 44.03 -14.16 11.34
C THR A 230 44.23 -15.68 11.42
N SER A 231 43.24 -16.38 11.97
CA SER A 231 43.16 -17.85 11.96
C SER A 231 41.99 -18.31 11.08
N ASN A 232 42.12 -19.48 10.44
CA ASN A 232 41.07 -20.12 9.65
C ASN A 232 39.73 -20.17 10.40
N PHE A 233 39.78 -20.49 11.70
CA PHE A 233 38.59 -20.59 12.55
C PHE A 233 37.88 -19.23 12.73
N ARG A 234 38.63 -18.15 12.95
CA ARG A 234 38.07 -16.80 13.08
C ARG A 234 37.38 -16.34 11.80
N ILE A 235 38.03 -16.54 10.66
CA ILE A 235 37.45 -16.16 9.36
C ILE A 235 36.19 -16.99 9.09
N THR A 236 36.18 -18.26 9.47
CA THR A 236 34.97 -19.10 9.36
C THR A 236 33.81 -18.52 10.17
N ILE A 237 34.03 -18.08 11.41
CA ILE A 237 32.97 -17.42 12.22
C ILE A 237 32.44 -16.16 11.53
N TYR A 238 33.33 -15.30 10.99
CA TYR A 238 32.90 -14.11 10.27
C TYR A 238 32.10 -14.44 9.00
N ILE A 239 32.45 -15.52 8.30
CA ILE A 239 31.67 -15.99 7.15
C ILE A 239 30.29 -16.46 7.57
N VAL A 240 30.16 -17.23 8.65
CA VAL A 240 28.84 -17.67 9.16
C VAL A 240 27.99 -16.48 9.60
N ALA A 241 28.60 -15.46 10.22
CA ALA A 241 27.91 -14.21 10.53
C ALA A 241 27.44 -13.48 9.26
N ALA A 242 28.27 -13.44 8.21
CA ALA A 242 27.90 -12.86 6.91
C ALA A 242 26.77 -13.64 6.21
N ILE A 243 26.70 -14.98 6.38
CA ILE A 243 25.58 -15.79 5.88
C ILE A 243 24.26 -15.36 6.52
N HIS A 244 24.24 -15.06 7.84
CA HIS A 244 23.03 -14.56 8.51
C HIS A 244 22.57 -13.21 7.94
N LEU A 245 23.49 -12.25 7.76
CA LEU A 245 23.16 -10.97 7.13
C LEU A 245 22.63 -11.13 5.71
N LEU A 246 23.25 -12.01 4.92
CA LEU A 246 22.82 -12.29 3.56
C LEU A 246 21.42 -12.92 3.55
N ALA A 247 21.17 -13.91 4.41
CA ALA A 247 19.87 -14.56 4.51
C ALA A 247 18.78 -13.56 4.90
N LEU A 248 18.99 -12.76 5.96
CA LEU A 248 18.04 -11.72 6.33
C LEU A 248 17.88 -10.68 5.22
N GLY A 249 18.96 -10.29 4.56
CA GLY A 249 18.93 -9.30 3.49
C GLY A 249 18.16 -9.75 2.24
N VAL A 250 18.19 -11.06 1.94
CA VAL A 250 17.55 -11.63 0.75
C VAL A 250 16.11 -12.05 0.98
N PHE A 251 15.79 -12.53 2.18
CA PHE A 251 14.47 -13.09 2.49
C PHE A 251 13.53 -12.12 3.21
N LEU A 252 14.03 -11.12 3.92
CA LEU A 252 13.16 -10.08 4.49
C LEU A 252 12.77 -9.06 3.41
N PRO A 253 11.62 -8.38 3.58
CA PRO A 253 11.25 -7.28 2.71
C PRO A 253 12.38 -6.26 2.59
N MET A 254 12.59 -5.80 1.36
CA MET A 254 13.52 -4.70 1.09
C MET A 254 12.81 -3.36 1.04
N ILE A 255 11.60 -3.35 0.50
CA ILE A 255 10.79 -2.17 0.32
C ILE A 255 9.33 -2.55 0.58
N ASP A 256 8.66 -1.67 1.29
CA ASP A 256 7.21 -1.59 1.29
C ASP A 256 6.82 -0.50 0.31
N ILE A 257 6.08 -0.86 -0.73
CA ILE A 257 5.41 0.08 -1.60
C ILE A 257 4.01 0.28 -1.01
N ASP A 258 3.70 1.46 -0.53
CA ASP A 258 2.40 1.83 0.06
C ASP A 258 1.94 3.17 -0.55
N ALA A 259 1.08 3.07 -1.56
CA ALA A 259 0.48 4.21 -2.24
C ALA A 259 -0.98 4.33 -1.80
N ARG A 260 -1.36 5.50 -1.26
CA ARG A 260 -2.70 5.74 -0.74
C ARG A 260 -3.24 7.10 -1.14
N ILE A 261 -4.55 7.21 -1.08
CA ILE A 261 -5.27 8.48 -1.05
C ILE A 261 -5.49 8.81 0.43
N ALA A 262 -4.81 9.85 0.92
CA ALA A 262 -4.90 10.28 2.30
C ALA A 262 -6.30 10.82 2.61
N SER A 263 -6.81 11.68 1.74
CA SER A 263 -8.20 12.11 1.73
C SER A 263 -8.66 12.32 0.28
N MET A 264 -9.92 11.99 0.04
CA MET A 264 -10.68 12.46 -1.10
C MET A 264 -11.93 13.12 -0.54
N GLU A 265 -12.17 14.36 -0.94
CA GLU A 265 -13.31 15.15 -0.50
C GLU A 265 -14.11 15.62 -1.71
N LEU A 266 -15.42 15.35 -1.68
CA LEU A 266 -16.38 15.81 -2.67
C LEU A 266 -17.49 16.57 -1.96
N GLN A 267 -17.72 17.82 -2.37
CA GLN A 267 -18.85 18.58 -1.85
C GLN A 267 -20.14 18.21 -2.58
N LEU A 268 -21.15 17.79 -1.81
CA LEU A 268 -22.49 17.49 -2.28
C LEU A 268 -23.51 18.16 -1.38
N MET A 269 -24.37 19.02 -1.96
CA MET A 269 -25.44 19.73 -1.22
C MET A 269 -24.93 20.52 0.01
N GLY A 270 -23.69 21.01 -0.05
CA GLY A 270 -23.04 21.74 1.05
C GLY A 270 -22.47 20.85 2.16
N GLU A 271 -22.55 19.53 2.05
CA GLU A 271 -21.86 18.55 2.91
C GLU A 271 -20.64 17.99 2.17
N ALA A 272 -19.61 17.62 2.91
CA ALA A 272 -18.44 16.93 2.35
C ALA A 272 -18.62 15.42 2.49
N ILE A 273 -18.64 14.70 1.36
CA ILE A 273 -18.37 13.26 1.33
C ILE A 273 -16.86 13.11 1.42
N SER A 274 -16.38 12.33 2.40
CA SER A 274 -14.96 12.11 2.59
C SER A 274 -14.60 10.63 2.66
N PHE A 275 -13.57 10.25 1.90
CA PHE A 275 -12.92 8.96 2.00
C PHE A 275 -11.48 9.18 2.47
N THR A 276 -11.10 8.54 3.57
CA THR A 276 -9.77 8.73 4.19
C THR A 276 -8.96 7.43 4.21
N ASP A 277 -7.63 7.57 4.17
CA ASP A 277 -6.63 6.49 4.22
C ASP A 277 -6.89 5.29 3.28
N GLN A 278 -7.32 5.57 2.05
CA GLN A 278 -7.66 4.56 1.05
C GLN A 278 -6.40 3.99 0.39
N VAL A 279 -6.15 2.70 0.54
CA VAL A 279 -5.00 2.03 -0.07
C VAL A 279 -5.27 1.76 -1.54
N LEU A 280 -4.49 2.42 -2.40
CA LEU A 280 -4.54 2.19 -3.85
C LEU A 280 -3.65 0.99 -4.24
N TYR A 281 -2.48 0.90 -3.62
CA TYR A 281 -1.55 -0.18 -3.91
C TYR A 281 -0.61 -0.44 -2.76
N TYR A 282 -0.52 -1.71 -2.37
CA TYR A 282 0.44 -2.17 -1.37
C TYR A 282 1.16 -3.44 -1.78
N LYS A 283 2.49 -3.42 -1.67
CA LYS A 283 3.34 -4.62 -1.73
C LYS A 283 4.55 -4.48 -0.80
N SER A 284 4.70 -5.43 0.10
CA SER A 284 5.93 -5.67 0.87
C SER A 284 6.63 -6.91 0.35
N LYS A 285 7.80 -6.77 -0.30
CA LYS A 285 8.47 -7.88 -0.98
C LYS A 285 9.98 -7.88 -0.75
N SER A 286 10.52 -9.08 -0.59
CA SER A 286 11.96 -9.35 -0.58
C SER A 286 12.53 -9.46 -2.00
N ILE A 287 13.87 -9.44 -2.13
CA ILE A 287 14.55 -9.64 -3.44
C ILE A 287 14.12 -10.95 -4.07
N MET A 288 14.06 -12.00 -3.25
CA MET A 288 13.72 -13.34 -3.71
C MET A 288 12.31 -13.35 -4.28
N GLU A 289 11.35 -12.76 -3.57
CA GLU A 289 9.97 -12.68 -4.04
C GLU A 289 9.86 -11.80 -5.30
N VAL A 290 10.52 -10.65 -5.35
CA VAL A 290 10.51 -9.76 -6.53
C VAL A 290 11.08 -10.49 -7.75
N SER A 291 12.22 -11.16 -7.59
CA SER A 291 12.84 -11.92 -8.69
C SER A 291 11.93 -13.06 -9.16
N GLN A 292 11.33 -13.83 -8.25
CA GLN A 292 10.39 -14.89 -8.58
C GLN A 292 9.18 -14.36 -9.36
N ILE A 293 8.59 -13.25 -8.91
CA ILE A 293 7.47 -12.60 -9.60
C ILE A 293 7.88 -12.14 -11.00
N MET A 294 9.06 -11.55 -11.16
CA MET A 294 9.54 -11.10 -12.47
C MET A 294 9.79 -12.26 -13.44
N LEU A 295 10.27 -13.40 -12.93
CA LEU A 295 10.49 -14.60 -13.74
C LEU A 295 9.18 -15.27 -14.18
N SER A 296 8.11 -15.19 -13.37
CA SER A 296 6.82 -15.80 -13.68
C SER A 296 5.92 -14.97 -14.61
N GLN A 297 6.25 -13.70 -14.86
CA GLN A 297 5.43 -12.79 -15.67
C GLN A 297 5.41 -13.09 -17.19
N GLY A 298 6.20 -14.04 -17.70
CA GLY A 298 6.18 -14.48 -19.11
C GLY A 298 6.70 -13.47 -20.14
N LYS A 299 6.93 -12.21 -19.77
CA LYS A 299 7.50 -11.16 -20.63
C LYS A 299 9.03 -11.25 -20.61
N THR A 300 9.66 -11.53 -21.76
CA THR A 300 11.12 -11.72 -21.88
C THR A 300 11.95 -10.59 -21.30
N LYS A 301 11.54 -9.33 -21.50
CA LYS A 301 12.24 -8.15 -20.92
C LYS A 301 12.20 -8.14 -19.39
N VAL A 302 11.04 -8.42 -18.79
CA VAL A 302 10.90 -8.44 -17.32
C VAL A 302 11.61 -9.64 -16.72
N MET A 303 11.53 -10.79 -17.38
CA MET A 303 12.25 -11.99 -16.98
C MET A 303 13.77 -11.74 -16.95
N LEU A 304 14.32 -11.06 -17.95
CA LEU A 304 15.75 -10.72 -17.98
C LEU A 304 16.15 -9.85 -16.78
N VAL A 305 15.34 -8.87 -16.42
CA VAL A 305 15.57 -8.05 -15.21
C VAL A 305 15.52 -8.93 -13.95
N GLY A 306 14.55 -9.83 -13.85
CA GLY A 306 14.44 -10.79 -12.74
C GLY A 306 15.67 -11.70 -12.61
N VAL A 307 16.23 -12.17 -13.74
CA VAL A 307 17.49 -12.95 -13.78
C VAL A 307 18.67 -12.11 -13.30
N LEU A 308 18.79 -10.87 -13.77
CA LEU A 308 19.88 -9.98 -13.36
C LEU A 308 19.83 -9.70 -11.85
N VAL A 309 18.65 -9.39 -11.31
CA VAL A 309 18.46 -9.18 -9.87
C VAL A 309 18.85 -10.45 -9.09
N LEU A 310 18.39 -11.64 -9.51
CA LEU A 310 18.76 -12.89 -8.84
C LEU A 310 20.28 -13.13 -8.85
N LEU A 311 20.89 -12.90 -10.02
CA LEU A 311 22.30 -13.18 -10.24
C LEU A 311 23.19 -12.25 -9.42
N PHE A 312 22.94 -10.94 -9.49
CA PHE A 312 23.71 -9.96 -8.74
C PHE A 312 23.40 -9.99 -7.26
N SER A 313 22.13 -10.12 -6.87
CA SER A 313 21.70 -9.97 -5.47
C SER A 313 21.72 -11.25 -4.64
N VAL A 314 21.76 -12.44 -5.27
CA VAL A 314 21.73 -13.73 -4.55
C VAL A 314 22.86 -14.66 -4.99
N ILE A 315 22.95 -14.97 -6.27
CA ILE A 315 23.89 -16.00 -6.77
C ILE A 315 25.34 -15.59 -6.52
N PHE A 316 25.71 -14.35 -6.84
CA PHE A 316 27.07 -13.84 -6.62
C PHE A 316 27.50 -13.80 -5.14
N PRO A 317 26.69 -13.29 -4.19
CA PRO A 317 26.96 -13.41 -2.76
C PRO A 317 27.19 -14.82 -2.26
N VAL A 318 26.28 -15.72 -2.59
CA VAL A 318 26.30 -17.08 -2.08
C VAL A 318 27.55 -17.75 -2.62
N SER A 319 27.82 -17.59 -3.92
CA SER A 319 29.03 -18.09 -4.56
C SER A 319 30.30 -17.50 -3.95
N LYS A 320 30.30 -16.20 -3.58
CA LYS A 320 31.41 -15.54 -2.90
C LYS A 320 31.66 -16.13 -1.52
N LEU A 321 30.63 -16.35 -0.71
CA LEU A 321 30.76 -16.95 0.62
C LEU A 321 31.25 -18.40 0.53
N ILE A 322 30.66 -19.22 -0.37
CA ILE A 322 31.10 -20.60 -0.61
C ILE A 322 32.56 -20.64 -1.06
N SER A 323 32.94 -19.78 -2.01
CA SER A 323 34.33 -19.67 -2.49
C SER A 323 35.29 -19.24 -1.39
N SER A 324 34.84 -18.38 -0.47
CA SER A 324 35.63 -17.92 0.68
C SER A 324 35.89 -19.07 1.67
N VAL A 325 34.87 -19.88 1.97
CA VAL A 325 35.02 -21.10 2.79
C VAL A 325 35.99 -22.07 2.12
N ALA A 326 35.76 -22.38 0.84
CA ALA A 326 36.59 -23.33 0.09
C ALA A 326 38.08 -22.93 0.07
N LEU A 327 38.38 -21.63 -0.08
CA LEU A 327 39.74 -21.13 -0.11
C LEU A 327 40.46 -21.22 1.25
N ILE A 328 39.73 -21.10 2.36
CA ILE A 328 40.27 -21.23 3.72
C ILE A 328 40.68 -22.68 4.03
N PHE A 329 39.85 -23.64 3.62
CA PHE A 329 40.13 -25.06 3.85
C PHE A 329 41.12 -25.66 2.85
N LYS A 330 41.12 -25.18 1.60
CA LYS A 330 42.01 -25.70 0.55
C LYS A 330 42.72 -24.56 -0.17
N ARG A 331 43.90 -24.20 0.34
CA ARG A 331 44.74 -23.11 -0.20
C ARG A 331 45.15 -23.31 -1.67
N SER A 332 45.25 -24.55 -2.14
CA SER A 332 45.59 -24.83 -3.55
C SER A 332 44.56 -24.28 -4.54
N LEU A 333 43.32 -24.03 -4.10
CA LEU A 333 42.26 -23.41 -4.90
C LEU A 333 42.50 -21.93 -5.24
N GLN A 334 43.54 -21.29 -4.67
CA GLN A 334 43.91 -19.91 -4.99
C GLN A 334 44.26 -19.69 -6.47
N HIS A 335 44.67 -20.75 -7.18
CA HIS A 335 45.02 -20.72 -8.60
C HIS A 335 43.79 -20.80 -9.52
N ASN A 336 42.63 -21.21 -9.00
CA ASN A 336 41.40 -21.27 -9.79
C ASN A 336 40.90 -19.85 -10.07
N ARG A 337 40.81 -19.51 -11.37
CA ARG A 337 40.38 -18.19 -11.84
C ARG A 337 38.99 -17.81 -11.32
N PHE A 338 38.06 -18.76 -11.22
CA PHE A 338 36.71 -18.53 -10.75
C PHE A 338 36.66 -18.20 -9.26
N ILE A 339 37.31 -19.00 -8.41
CA ILE A 339 37.36 -18.78 -6.95
C ILE A 339 38.06 -17.47 -6.64
N LYS A 340 39.20 -17.20 -7.29
CA LYS A 340 39.95 -15.95 -7.15
C LYS A 340 39.11 -14.74 -7.58
N PHE A 341 38.34 -14.86 -8.66
CA PHE A 341 37.40 -13.83 -9.09
C PHE A 341 36.28 -13.61 -8.07
N MET A 342 35.62 -14.69 -7.63
CA MET A 342 34.51 -14.63 -6.69
C MET A 342 34.88 -14.05 -5.34
N VAL A 343 36.05 -14.37 -4.79
CA VAL A 343 36.47 -13.85 -3.48
C VAL A 343 36.99 -12.41 -3.60
N PHE A 344 37.88 -12.13 -4.55
CA PHE A 344 38.65 -10.87 -4.56
C PHE A 344 38.20 -9.82 -5.58
N LYS A 345 37.45 -10.19 -6.62
CA LYS A 345 37.05 -9.26 -7.69
C LYS A 345 35.54 -9.03 -7.78
N SER A 346 34.70 -9.96 -7.30
CA SER A 346 33.23 -9.83 -7.33
C SER A 346 32.74 -8.54 -6.66
N GLY A 347 33.38 -8.10 -5.57
CA GLY A 347 33.02 -6.88 -4.85
C GLY A 347 33.33 -5.57 -5.59
N LYS A 348 34.05 -5.60 -6.72
CA LYS A 348 34.25 -4.42 -7.57
C LYS A 348 33.03 -4.13 -8.45
N TRP A 349 32.20 -5.14 -8.69
CA TRP A 349 30.90 -4.96 -9.32
C TRP A 349 29.97 -4.58 -8.18
N SER A 350 29.54 -3.32 -8.13
CA SER A 350 28.72 -2.85 -7.01
C SER A 350 27.35 -3.51 -7.07
N MET A 351 27.29 -4.64 -6.40
CA MET A 351 26.12 -5.45 -6.18
C MET A 351 25.01 -4.67 -5.46
N ALA A 352 25.41 -3.72 -4.61
CA ALA A 352 24.48 -2.79 -3.97
C ALA A 352 23.95 -1.76 -4.97
N ASP A 353 24.78 -1.19 -5.85
CA ASP A 353 24.35 -0.12 -6.76
C ASP A 353 23.28 -0.59 -7.75
N VAL A 354 23.46 -1.77 -8.37
CA VAL A 354 22.49 -2.31 -9.35
C VAL A 354 21.11 -2.53 -8.71
N MET A 355 21.11 -3.02 -7.46
CA MET A 355 19.90 -3.27 -6.70
C MET A 355 19.22 -1.97 -6.25
N VAL A 356 20.00 -1.06 -5.66
CA VAL A 356 19.53 0.25 -5.21
C VAL A 356 18.86 1.00 -6.37
N VAL A 357 19.53 1.09 -7.52
CA VAL A 357 18.99 1.74 -8.71
C VAL A 357 17.68 1.10 -9.18
N SER A 358 17.57 -0.24 -9.11
CA SER A 358 16.34 -0.95 -9.51
C SER A 358 15.16 -0.66 -8.58
N ILE A 359 15.42 -0.61 -7.26
CA ILE A 359 14.41 -0.26 -6.25
C ILE A 359 13.97 1.20 -6.43
N PHE A 360 14.92 2.13 -6.58
CA PHE A 360 14.64 3.55 -6.78
C PHE A 360 13.86 3.83 -8.08
N MET A 361 14.24 3.21 -9.20
CA MET A 361 13.53 3.39 -10.48
C MET A 361 12.10 2.84 -10.43
N SER A 362 11.89 1.69 -9.78
CA SER A 362 10.54 1.16 -9.58
C SER A 362 9.70 2.06 -8.67
N TYR A 363 10.31 2.58 -7.61
CA TYR A 363 9.64 3.45 -6.64
C TYR A 363 9.23 4.80 -7.25
N ILE A 364 10.18 5.47 -7.92
CA ILE A 364 9.95 6.77 -8.58
C ILE A 364 8.98 6.60 -9.74
N GLY A 365 9.13 5.55 -10.56
CA GLY A 365 8.23 5.28 -11.68
C GLY A 365 6.78 5.05 -11.24
N PHE A 366 6.57 4.30 -10.16
CA PHE A 366 5.23 4.02 -9.65
C PHE A 366 4.57 5.27 -9.05
N THR A 367 5.32 6.03 -8.25
CA THR A 367 4.83 7.28 -7.63
C THR A 367 4.48 8.33 -8.67
N GLY A 368 5.36 8.53 -9.66
CA GLY A 368 5.15 9.53 -10.70
C GLY A 368 3.92 9.25 -11.57
N ILE A 369 3.65 7.97 -11.88
CA ILE A 369 2.46 7.58 -12.65
C ILE A 369 1.19 7.82 -11.83
N ILE A 370 1.15 7.37 -10.57
CA ILE A 370 -0.06 7.50 -9.74
C ILE A 370 -0.41 8.97 -9.48
N SER A 371 0.56 9.78 -9.04
CA SER A 371 0.31 11.20 -8.79
C SER A 371 -0.11 11.94 -10.07
N GLY A 372 0.47 11.57 -11.22
CA GLY A 372 0.09 12.14 -12.51
C GLY A 372 -1.35 11.80 -12.93
N GLN A 373 -1.81 10.57 -12.69
CA GLN A 373 -3.17 10.14 -13.02
C GLN A 373 -4.21 10.73 -12.05
N LEU A 374 -3.91 10.77 -10.74
CA LEU A 374 -4.82 11.34 -9.74
C LEU A 374 -5.00 12.85 -9.92
N SER A 375 -3.92 13.58 -10.24
CA SER A 375 -4.01 15.02 -10.54
C SER A 375 -4.84 15.32 -11.79
N GLN A 376 -4.84 14.43 -12.79
CA GLN A 376 -5.73 14.58 -13.95
C GLN A 376 -7.21 14.44 -13.56
N LEU A 377 -7.52 13.53 -12.62
CA LEU A 377 -8.88 13.34 -12.13
C LEU A 377 -9.38 14.54 -11.31
N GLU A 378 -8.54 15.04 -10.38
CA GLU A 378 -8.80 16.23 -9.59
C GLU A 378 -9.12 17.45 -10.47
N ASN A 379 -8.34 17.68 -11.54
CA ASN A 379 -8.57 18.78 -12.47
C ASN A 379 -9.82 18.60 -13.36
N SER A 380 -10.39 17.40 -13.44
CA SER A 380 -11.52 17.09 -14.33
C SER A 380 -12.88 17.22 -13.64
N ILE A 381 -12.92 17.22 -12.30
CA ILE A 381 -14.15 17.23 -11.52
C ILE A 381 -14.15 18.49 -10.63
N GLU A 382 -15.10 19.39 -10.87
CA GLU A 382 -15.27 20.58 -10.03
C GLU A 382 -15.62 20.16 -8.59
N ASN A 383 -14.94 20.76 -7.60
CA ASN A 383 -15.12 20.50 -6.16
C ASN A 383 -14.68 19.11 -5.67
N LEU A 384 -13.77 18.44 -6.39
CA LEU A 384 -13.09 17.25 -5.95
C LEU A 384 -11.67 17.60 -5.50
N GLU A 385 -11.33 17.33 -4.25
CA GLU A 385 -9.96 17.43 -3.73
C GLU A 385 -9.40 16.03 -3.46
N ILE A 386 -8.21 15.73 -3.98
CA ILE A 386 -7.55 14.43 -3.76
C ILE A 386 -6.13 14.64 -3.23
N LEU A 387 -5.92 14.28 -1.97
CA LEU A 387 -4.59 14.28 -1.37
C LEU A 387 -3.98 12.88 -1.46
N SER A 388 -3.05 12.68 -2.41
CA SER A 388 -2.27 11.44 -2.48
C SER A 388 -1.10 11.46 -1.49
N THR A 389 -0.83 10.31 -0.85
CA THR A 389 0.35 10.14 0.03
C THR A 389 1.11 8.87 -0.33
N ASN A 390 2.42 8.94 -0.17
CA ASN A 390 3.30 7.79 -0.36
C ASN A 390 3.98 7.45 0.97
N LYS A 391 3.55 6.34 1.57
CA LYS A 391 4.08 5.81 2.83
C LYS A 391 5.08 4.67 2.59
N SER A 392 5.68 4.62 1.41
CA SER A 392 6.66 3.58 1.07
C SER A 392 7.97 3.81 1.82
N GLU A 393 8.51 2.73 2.37
CA GLU A 393 9.69 2.78 3.22
C GLU A 393 10.65 1.64 2.89
N LEU A 394 11.95 1.92 3.00
CA LEU A 394 12.98 0.89 3.00
C LEU A 394 12.87 0.04 4.26
N GLN A 395 12.88 -1.28 4.07
CA GLN A 395 12.68 -2.25 5.13
C GLN A 395 14.01 -2.89 5.57
N ASN A 396 13.94 -3.68 6.65
CA ASN A 396 15.10 -4.30 7.30
C ASN A 396 15.98 -5.13 6.34
N GLY A 397 15.40 -5.77 5.31
CA GLY A 397 16.15 -6.54 4.32
C GLY A 397 17.20 -5.70 3.59
N PHE A 398 16.88 -4.44 3.27
CA PHE A 398 17.84 -3.51 2.67
C PHE A 398 19.07 -3.29 3.54
N PHE A 399 18.85 -2.98 4.81
CA PHE A 399 19.94 -2.67 5.74
C PHE A 399 20.80 -3.90 6.05
N PHE A 400 20.20 -5.09 6.21
CA PHE A 400 20.97 -6.31 6.44
C PHE A 400 21.80 -6.72 5.22
N PHE A 401 21.25 -6.56 4.02
CA PHE A 401 21.98 -6.80 2.79
C PHE A 401 23.17 -5.83 2.63
N MET A 402 22.97 -4.54 2.92
CA MET A 402 24.05 -3.55 2.93
C MET A 402 25.14 -3.94 3.95
N GLY A 403 24.74 -4.34 5.16
CA GLY A 403 25.67 -4.85 6.17
C GLY A 403 26.47 -6.07 5.68
N PHE A 404 25.82 -7.01 4.99
CA PHE A 404 26.49 -8.13 4.34
C PHE A 404 27.54 -7.66 3.32
N VAL A 405 27.19 -6.72 2.43
CA VAL A 405 28.11 -6.23 1.40
C VAL A 405 29.37 -5.67 2.05
N ILE A 406 29.21 -4.82 3.06
CA ILE A 406 30.32 -4.23 3.83
C ILE A 406 31.17 -5.32 4.49
N LEU A 407 30.56 -6.21 5.28
CA LEU A 407 31.27 -7.28 5.99
C LEU A 407 32.02 -8.21 5.02
N SER A 408 31.42 -8.53 3.87
CA SER A 408 32.00 -9.40 2.85
C SER A 408 33.26 -8.81 2.20
N ILE A 409 33.37 -7.49 2.10
CA ILE A 409 34.56 -6.80 1.59
C ILE A 409 35.71 -6.97 2.58
N PHE A 410 35.46 -6.74 3.86
CA PHE A 410 36.49 -6.90 4.90
C PHE A 410 36.94 -8.35 5.07
N ILE A 411 36.03 -9.33 4.98
CA ILE A 411 36.36 -10.76 4.98
C ILE A 411 37.30 -11.08 3.81
N SER A 412 36.99 -10.60 2.60
CA SER A 412 37.82 -10.80 1.40
C SER A 412 39.23 -10.23 1.57
N GLN A 413 39.37 -9.02 2.13
CA GLN A 413 40.68 -8.42 2.42
C GLN A 413 41.50 -9.22 3.43
N ARG A 414 40.85 -9.79 4.46
CA ARG A 414 41.52 -10.64 5.46
C ARG A 414 41.96 -11.97 4.89
N ILE A 415 41.14 -12.61 4.07
CA ILE A 415 41.52 -13.83 3.35
C ILE A 415 42.72 -13.56 2.43
N GLN A 416 42.74 -12.40 1.75
CA GLN A 416 43.86 -12.04 0.88
C GLN A 416 45.18 -11.92 1.64
N LYS A 417 45.16 -11.35 2.85
CA LYS A 417 46.34 -11.27 3.72
C LYS A 417 46.78 -12.66 4.18
N LEU A 418 45.84 -13.51 4.60
CA LEU A 418 46.13 -14.86 5.07
C LEU A 418 46.77 -15.74 3.98
N VAL A 419 46.30 -15.64 2.74
CA VAL A 419 46.80 -16.45 1.61
C VAL A 419 48.16 -15.96 1.09
N LYS A 420 48.51 -14.68 1.28
CA LYS A 420 49.81 -14.12 0.86
C LYS A 420 50.96 -14.39 1.84
N THR A 421 50.68 -14.77 3.09
CA THR A 421 51.72 -15.09 4.07
C THR A 421 52.30 -16.48 3.78
N PRO A 422 53.59 -16.63 3.46
CA PRO A 422 54.21 -17.94 3.24
C PRO A 422 54.17 -18.75 4.54
N GLU A 423 53.85 -20.04 4.48
CA GLU A 423 54.13 -20.96 5.59
C GLU A 423 55.64 -21.08 5.74
N ILE A 424 56.18 -20.63 6.87
CA ILE A 424 57.61 -20.70 7.22
C ILE A 424 58.07 -22.16 7.48
N GLY A 425 57.29 -23.17 7.07
CA GLY A 425 57.52 -24.58 7.39
C GLY A 425 58.37 -25.37 6.38
N GLU A 426 58.58 -24.90 5.16
CA GLU A 426 59.24 -25.69 4.09
C GLU A 426 60.71 -25.30 3.83
N ALA A 427 61.23 -24.24 4.47
CA ALA A 427 62.57 -23.73 4.18
C ALA A 427 63.70 -24.34 5.02
N VAL A 428 63.40 -25.19 6.02
CA VAL A 428 64.43 -25.70 6.96
C VAL A 428 64.93 -27.11 6.61
N MET A 429 64.31 -27.82 5.65
CA MET A 429 64.69 -29.21 5.31
C MET A 429 65.60 -29.37 4.09
N LYS A 430 66.14 -28.28 3.53
CA LYS A 430 66.97 -28.35 2.30
C LYS A 430 68.47 -28.06 2.48
N ASP A 431 68.95 -27.86 3.70
CA ASP A 431 70.34 -27.38 3.92
C ASP A 431 71.23 -28.33 4.73
N THR A 432 70.94 -29.64 4.74
CA THR A 432 71.80 -30.64 5.44
C THR A 432 72.52 -31.63 4.53
N ASP A 433 72.40 -31.54 3.21
CA ASP A 433 73.17 -32.39 2.28
C ASP A 433 74.16 -31.56 1.45
N LYS A 434 75.32 -31.30 2.03
CA LYS A 434 76.56 -31.08 1.25
C LYS A 434 77.70 -31.88 1.90
N PRO A 435 78.36 -32.79 1.16
CA PRO A 435 79.53 -33.48 1.67
C PRO A 435 80.71 -32.49 1.71
N GLN A 436 81.44 -32.50 2.82
CA GLN A 436 82.74 -31.85 2.94
C GLN A 436 83.76 -32.61 2.09
N SER A 437 84.41 -31.90 1.16
CA SER A 437 85.61 -32.34 0.44
C SER A 437 86.86 -31.80 1.11
#